data_AF-A0A416ZAW1-F1
#
_entry.id   AF-A0A416ZAW1-F1
#
_cell.length_a   1.000
_cell.length_b   1.000
_cell.length_c   1.000
_cell.angle_alpha   90.00
_cell.angle_beta   90.00
_cell.angle_gamma   90.00
#
_symmetry.space_group_name_H-M   'P 1'
#
loop_
_entity.id
_entity.type
_entity.pdbx_description
1 polymer ?
#
loop_
_entity_poly.entity_id
_entity_poly.type
_entity_poly.pdbx_seq_one_letter_code
_entity_poly.pdbx_strand_id
1 'polypeptide(L)' 'MAILKQEAAITEYMCSWCGKTVKQTRGEGRPLPGHCPRRPKDKDGRMKPHTWRVNRKYI' A
#
# COMPACT_ATOMS: atom_id res chain seq x y z
N MET A 1 31.71 2.45 -14.64
CA MET A 1 30.75 2.58 -13.52
C MET A 1 29.62 1.59 -13.78
N ALA A 2 29.59 0.49 -13.03
CA ALA A 2 28.63 -0.59 -13.22
C ALA A 2 27.20 -0.07 -12.96
N ILE A 3 26.35 -0.13 -13.98
CA ILE A 3 24.92 0.13 -13.86
C ILE A 3 24.37 -0.99 -12.97
N LEU A 4 24.09 -0.66 -11.72
CA LEU A 4 23.45 -1.56 -10.77
C LEU A 4 22.13 -2.01 -11.38
N LYS A 5 22.06 -3.28 -11.74
CA LYS A 5 20.86 -4.00 -12.16
C LYS A 5 19.93 -4.08 -10.95
N GLN A 6 19.32 -2.96 -10.59
CA GLN A 6 18.22 -2.91 -9.66
C GLN A 6 17.02 -3.39 -10.45
N GLU A 7 16.80 -4.71 -10.47
CA GLU A 7 15.47 -5.25 -10.74
C GLU A 7 14.54 -4.50 -9.79
N ALA A 8 13.77 -3.57 -10.34
CA ALA A 8 12.92 -2.68 -9.58
C ALA A 8 11.85 -3.54 -8.93
N ALA A 9 12.14 -4.08 -7.75
CA ALA A 9 11.23 -5.02 -7.10
C ALA A 9 9.98 -4.24 -6.72
N ILE A 10 8.88 -4.49 -7.42
CA ILE A 10 7.61 -3.81 -7.17
C ILE A 10 6.86 -4.62 -6.13
N THR A 11 6.44 -3.98 -5.05
CA THR A 11 5.54 -4.58 -4.07
C THR A 11 4.15 -4.01 -4.29
N GLU A 12 3.18 -4.88 -4.59
CA GLU A 12 1.77 -4.52 -4.56
C GLU A 12 1.24 -4.67 -3.13
N TYR A 13 0.69 -3.58 -2.62
CA TYR A 13 -0.03 -3.53 -1.37
C TYR A 13 -1.52 -3.53 -1.64
N MET A 14 -2.29 -4.18 -0.78
CA MET A 14 -3.75 -4.17 -0.81
C MET A 14 -4.30 -3.73 0.55
N CYS A 15 -5.35 -2.91 0.54
CA CYS A 15 -6.09 -2.58 1.75
C CYS A 15 -6.95 -3.79 2.15
N SER A 16 -6.81 -4.28 3.39
CA SER A 16 -7.61 -5.42 3.87
C SER A 16 -9.11 -5.15 3.99
N TRP A 17 -9.53 -3.88 4.04
CA TRP A 17 -10.93 -3.48 4.23
C TRP A 17 -11.64 -3.15 2.92
N CYS A 18 -11.04 -2.33 2.06
CA CYS A 18 -11.68 -1.90 0.81
C CYS A 18 -11.15 -2.62 -0.44
N GLY A 19 -10.08 -3.41 -0.33
CA GLY A 19 -9.47 -4.10 -1.47
C GLY A 19 -8.73 -3.19 -2.44
N LYS A 20 -8.58 -1.88 -2.15
CA LYS A 20 -7.75 -0.98 -2.97
C LYS A 20 -6.35 -1.57 -3.08
N THR A 21 -5.78 -1.64 -4.28
CA THR A 21 -4.39 -2.04 -4.49
C THR A 21 -3.53 -0.85 -4.90
N VAL A 22 -2.27 -0.85 -4.48
CA VAL A 22 -1.27 0.17 -4.84
C VAL A 22 0.05 -0.54 -5.07
N LYS A 23 0.71 -0.26 -6.20
CA LYS A 23 2.05 -0.74 -6.49
C LYS A 23 3.07 0.29 -6.00
N GLN A 24 4.12 -0.20 -5.35
CA GLN A 24 5.22 0.62 -4.83
C GLN A 24 6.53 0.01 -5.26
N THR A 25 7.48 0.83 -5.69
CA THR A 25 8.83 0.37 -6.01
C THR A 25 9.64 0.13 -4.73
N ARG A 26 10.71 -0.68 -4.81
CA ARG A 26 11.66 -0.93 -3.71
C ARG A 26 12.47 0.33 -3.38
N GLY A 27 11.83 1.26 -2.69
CA GLY A 27 12.37 2.55 -2.28
C GLY A 27 11.30 3.51 -1.73
N GLU A 28 10.07 3.43 -2.26
CA GLU A 28 8.96 4.32 -1.85
C GLU A 28 8.32 3.91 -0.51
N GLY A 29 8.51 2.66 -0.08
CA GLY A 29 8.03 2.18 1.22
C GLY A 29 6.56 1.74 1.19
N ARG A 30 5.82 2.01 2.28
CA ARG A 30 4.40 1.66 2.38
C ARG A 30 3.54 2.77 1.75
N PRO A 31 2.43 2.44 1.05
CA PRO A 31 1.55 3.45 0.47
C PRO A 31 0.95 4.38 1.52
N LEU A 32 0.57 5.58 1.08
CA LEU A 32 -0.08 6.56 1.94
C LEU A 32 -1.37 5.98 2.55
N PRO A 33 -1.61 6.14 3.86
CA PRO A 33 -2.75 5.55 4.55
C PRO A 33 -4.10 6.06 4.03
N GLY A 34 -4.20 7.31 3.57
CA GLY A 34 -5.43 7.89 3.01
C GLY A 34 -6.66 7.66 3.88
N HIS A 35 -7.85 7.65 3.27
CA HIS A 35 -9.12 7.35 3.94
C HIS A 35 -9.78 6.12 3.29
N CYS A 36 -10.20 5.16 4.11
CA CYS A 36 -10.81 3.93 3.65
C CYS A 36 -12.35 4.01 3.70
N PRO A 37 -13.06 4.07 2.56
CA PRO A 37 -14.51 4.27 2.54
C PRO A 37 -15.30 3.06 3.07
N ARG A 38 -14.73 1.86 3.01
CA ARG A 38 -15.38 0.63 3.53
C ARG A 38 -15.10 0.36 5.01
N ARG A 39 -14.20 1.12 5.63
CA ARG A 39 -13.85 0.87 7.03
C ARG A 39 -14.85 1.64 7.91
N PRO A 40 -15.45 1.00 8.94
CA PRO A 40 -16.37 1.70 9.83
C PRO A 40 -15.71 2.94 10.43
N LYS A 41 -16.48 4.02 10.51
CA LYS A 41 -16.06 5.26 11.16
C LYS A 41 -15.80 5.00 12.64
N ASP A 42 -14.90 5.77 13.25
CA ASP A 42 -14.73 5.76 14.70
C ASP A 42 -15.97 6.29 15.41
N LYS A 43 -16.02 6.14 16.74
CA LYS A 43 -17.09 6.67 17.60
C LYS A 43 -17.33 8.17 17.38
N ASP A 44 -16.28 8.92 17.06
CA ASP A 44 -16.31 10.35 16.74
C ASP A 44 -16.71 10.67 15.28
N GLY A 45 -17.14 9.67 14.50
CA GLY A 45 -17.53 9.83 13.09
C GLY A 45 -16.35 10.02 12.12
N ARG A 46 -15.11 9.90 12.59
CA ARG A 46 -13.90 10.05 11.76
C ARG A 46 -13.69 8.85 10.83
N MET A 47 -13.29 9.14 9.60
CA MET A 47 -12.93 8.10 8.63
C MET A 47 -11.61 7.45 9.02
N LYS A 48 -11.57 6.11 9.02
CA LYS A 48 -10.34 5.37 9.30
C LYS A 48 -9.46 5.27 8.06
N PRO A 49 -8.12 5.26 8.24
CA PRO A 49 -7.21 5.07 7.13
C PRO A 49 -7.26 3.65 6.56
N HIS A 50 -6.73 3.50 5.34
CA HIS A 50 -6.47 2.20 4.74
C HIS A 50 -5.49 1.38 5.60
N THR A 51 -5.74 0.08 5.66
CA THR A 51 -4.84 -0.88 6.31
C THR A 51 -4.15 -1.67 5.23
N TRP A 52 -2.95 -1.21 4.85
CA TRP A 52 -2.15 -1.83 3.80
C TRP A 52 -1.49 -3.13 4.28
N ARG A 53 -1.70 -4.20 3.52
CA ARG A 53 -0.94 -5.44 3.62
C ARG A 53 -0.25 -5.73 2.30
N VAL A 54 0.87 -6.45 2.32
CA VAL A 54 1.51 -6.91 1.08
C VAL A 54 0.59 -7.92 0.41
N ASN A 55 0.25 -7.66 -0.85
CA ASN A 55 -0.53 -8.56 -1.68
C ASN A 55 0.38 -9.45 -2.52
N ARG A 56 1.28 -8.83 -3.29
CA ARG A 56 2.18 -9.52 -4.22
C ARG A 56 3.53 -8.81 -4.25
N LYS A 57 4.60 -9.58 -4.45
CA LYS A 57 5.93 -9.05 -4.71
C LYS A 57 6.33 -9.48 -6.11
N TYR A 58 6.71 -8.51 -6.92
CA TYR A 58 7.28 -8.70 -8.24
C TYR A 58 8.78 -8.52 -8.08
N ILE A 59 9.49 -9.64 -8.05
CA ILE A 59 10.95 -9.73 -8.00
C ILE A 59 11.48 -10.04 -9.38
#